data_AF-A0A948BRY7-F1
#
_entry.id   AF-A0A948BRY7-F1
#
_cell.length_a   1.000
_cell.length_b   1.000
_cell.length_c   1.000
_cell.angle_alpha   90.00
_cell.angle_beta   90.00
_cell.angle_gamma   90.00
#
_symmetry.space_group_name_H-M   'P 1'
#
loop_
_entity.id
_entity.type
_entity.pdbx_description
1 polymer ?
#
loop_
_entity_poly.entity_id
_entity_poly.type
_entity_poly.pdbx_seq_one_letter_code
_entity_poly.pdbx_strand_id
1 'polypeptide(L)'
;REVSNISLITVTSCTTSPDLKRATVFMTVFPSSKEKAALDFAKRKRTELREFLKKNMQTRNIPFVDIEIDQGEKNRQKIDELLREK
;
A
#
# COMPACT_ATOMS: atom_id res chain seq x y z
N ARG A 1 12.73 14.97 -2.00
CA ARG A 1 11.29 15.29 -1.99
C ARG A 1 10.77 14.99 -3.38
N GLU A 2 10.33 13.75 -3.62
CA GLU A 2 9.79 13.33 -4.91
C GLU A 2 8.27 13.27 -4.78
N VAL A 3 7.60 14.34 -5.21
CA VAL A 3 6.19 14.29 -5.57
C VAL A 3 6.18 13.99 -7.05
N SER A 4 6.04 12.72 -7.40
CA SER A 4 5.71 12.30 -8.75
C SER A 4 4.26 12.74 -9.01
N ASN A 5 4.08 13.96 -9.52
CA ASN A 5 2.81 14.59 -9.95
C ASN A 5 2.03 13.80 -11.04
N ILE A 6 2.32 12.51 -11.18
CA ILE A 6 1.86 11.61 -12.23
C ILE A 6 0.83 10.60 -11.71
N SER A 7 0.74 10.38 -10.39
CA SER A 7 -0.20 9.42 -9.80
C SER A 7 -0.53 9.75 -8.34
N LEU A 8 -1.81 9.73 -8.00
CA LEU A 8 -2.32 9.80 -6.64
C LEU A 8 -2.23 8.43 -5.99
N ILE A 9 -1.46 8.32 -4.91
CA ILE A 9 -1.30 7.11 -4.10
C ILE A 9 -2.13 7.26 -2.82
N THR A 10 -3.03 6.32 -2.55
CA THR A 10 -3.87 6.31 -1.34
C THR A 10 -3.64 5.02 -0.57
N VAL A 11 -3.35 5.11 0.73
CA VAL A 11 -3.30 3.93 1.61
C VAL A 11 -4.72 3.61 2.06
N THR A 12 -5.17 2.37 1.85
CA THR A 12 -6.54 1.93 2.18
C THR A 12 -6.60 1.13 3.46
N SER A 13 -5.63 0.26 3.70
CA SER A 13 -5.58 -0.58 4.89
C SER A 13 -4.18 -1.12 5.17
N CYS A 14 -3.99 -1.70 6.35
CA CYS A 14 -2.78 -2.44 6.69
C CYS A 14 -3.14 -3.68 7.52
N THR A 15 -2.40 -4.76 7.31
CA THR A 15 -2.51 -5.98 8.10
C THR A 15 -1.17 -6.30 8.71
N THR A 16 -1.17 -6.81 9.94
CA THR A 16 0.06 -7.19 10.64
C THR A 16 -0.10 -8.61 11.20
N SER A 17 0.96 -9.41 11.15
CA SER A 17 0.97 -10.73 11.76
C SER A 17 0.81 -10.62 13.29
N PRO A 18 0.18 -11.60 13.96
CA PRO A 18 -0.01 -11.57 15.41
C PRO A 18 1.31 -11.43 16.20
N ASP A 19 2.43 -11.88 15.63
CA ASP A 19 3.76 -11.79 16.22
C ASP A 19 4.54 -10.51 15.85
N LEU A 20 3.89 -9.56 15.17
CA LEU A 20 4.46 -8.28 14.72
C LEU A 20 5.73 -8.38 13.85
N LYS A 21 6.00 -9.55 13.26
CA LYS A 21 7.19 -9.74 12.40
C LYS A 21 6.94 -9.33 10.95
N ARG A 22 5.69 -9.36 10.48
CA ARG A 22 5.33 -9.03 9.10
C ARG A 22 4.15 -8.07 9.09
N ALA A 23 4.20 -7.09 8.21
CA ALA A 23 3.07 -6.23 7.93
C ALA A 23 2.95 -6.04 6.41
N THR A 24 1.72 -5.88 5.94
CA THR A 24 1.41 -5.54 4.55
C THR A 24 0.57 -4.29 4.56
N VAL A 25 1.01 -3.27 3.82
CA VAL A 25 0.26 -2.04 3.59
C VAL A 25 -0.41 -2.14 2.23
N PHE A 26 -1.72 -1.94 2.19
CA PHE A 26 -2.51 -1.93 0.97
C PHE A 26 -2.73 -0.50 0.50
N MET A 27 -2.57 -0.30 -0.81
CA MET A 27 -2.76 1.00 -1.44
C MET A 27 -3.49 0.89 -2.77
N THR A 28 -4.13 1.99 -3.16
CA THR A 28 -4.69 2.21 -4.48
C THR A 28 -3.95 3.34 -5.18
N VAL A 29 -3.97 3.32 -6.52
CA VAL A 29 -3.29 4.33 -7.34
C VAL A 29 -4.24 4.82 -8.42
N PHE A 30 -4.31 6.13 -8.58
CA PHE A 30 -5.05 6.79 -9.65
C PHE A 30 -4.12 7.69 -10.48
N PRO A 31 -4.10 7.58 -11.83
CA PRO A 31 -4.85 6.63 -12.65
C PRO A 31 -4.27 5.21 -12.58
N SER A 32 -5.10 4.20 -12.84
CA SER A 32 -4.73 2.77 -12.77
C SER A 32 -3.56 2.37 -13.69
N SER A 33 -3.39 3.07 -14.81
CA SER A 33 -2.26 2.87 -15.74
C SER A 33 -0.88 3.10 -15.09
N LYS A 34 -0.82 3.80 -13.96
CA LYS A 34 0.43 4.09 -13.23
C LYS A 34 0.66 3.16 -12.03
N GLU A 35 -0.22 2.21 -11.77
CA GLU A 35 -0.12 1.32 -10.60
C GLU A 35 1.21 0.61 -10.49
N LYS A 36 1.69 0.00 -11.57
CA LYS A 36 2.95 -0.75 -11.54
C LYS A 36 4.13 0.15 -11.14
N ALA A 37 4.22 1.33 -11.75
CA ALA A 37 5.29 2.28 -11.46
C ALA A 37 5.21 2.82 -10.02
N ALA A 38 3.99 3.11 -9.54
CA ALA A 38 3.76 3.56 -8.18
C ALA A 38 4.05 2.46 -7.14
N LEU A 39 3.66 1.22 -7.41
CA LEU A 39 3.98 0.06 -6.58
C LEU A 39 5.48 -0.17 -6.51
N ASP A 40 6.19 -0.14 -7.63
CA ASP A 40 7.64 -0.28 -7.68
C ASP A 40 8.33 0.85 -6.90
N PHE A 41 7.83 2.08 -7.03
CA PHE A 41 8.31 3.21 -6.23
C PHE A 41 8.11 2.99 -4.73
N ALA A 42 6.90 2.65 -4.30
CA ALA A 42 6.59 2.39 -2.90
C ALA A 42 7.44 1.24 -2.36
N LYS A 43 7.61 0.17 -3.14
CA LYS A 43 8.45 -0.97 -2.80
C LYS A 43 9.92 -0.60 -2.62
N ARG A 44 10.47 0.35 -3.39
CA ARG A 44 11.83 0.90 -3.17
C ARG A 44 11.96 1.71 -1.88
N LYS A 45 10.85 2.33 -1.44
CA LYS A 45 10.81 3.13 -0.21
C LYS A 45 10.63 2.32 1.07
N ARG A 46 10.50 1.00 0.98
CA ARG A 46 10.36 0.10 2.16
C ARG A 46 11.49 0.24 3.17
N THR A 47 12.73 0.42 2.72
CA THR A 47 13.87 0.62 3.63
C THR A 47 13.73 1.91 4.43
N GLU A 48 13.34 3.01 3.77
CA GLU A 48 13.11 4.30 4.41
C GLU A 48 11.94 4.24 5.40
N LEU A 49 10.86 3.54 5.02
CA LEU A 49 9.73 3.26 5.90
C LEU A 49 10.16 2.46 7.13
N ARG A 50 10.98 1.43 6.96
CA ARG A 50 11.50 0.63 8.09
C ARG A 50 12.32 1.48 9.04
N GLU A 51 13.20 2.35 8.53
CA GLU A 51 13.99 3.26 9.37
C GLU A 51 13.11 4.29 10.08
N PHE A 52 12.05 4.76 9.44
CA PHE A 52 11.04 5.59 10.09
C PHE A 52 10.35 4.83 11.23
N LEU A 53 9.89 3.59 10.99
CA LEU A 53 9.27 2.77 12.03
C LEU A 53 10.23 2.49 13.19
N LYS A 54 11.50 2.21 12.91
CA LYS A 54 12.53 2.00 13.94
C LYS A 54 12.68 3.18 14.91
N LYS A 55 12.52 4.40 14.42
CA LYS A 55 12.64 5.63 15.24
C LYS A 55 11.38 5.96 16.02
N ASN A 56 10.21 5.55 15.52
CA ASN A 56 8.91 5.99 16.04
C ASN A 56 8.14 4.88 16.79
N MET A 57 8.41 3.61 16.52
CA MET A 57 7.79 2.48 17.22
C MET A 57 8.57 2.15 18.49
N GLN A 58 7.84 1.96 19.60
CA GLN A 58 8.41 1.53 20.88
C GLN A 58 8.48 0.00 21.03
N THR A 59 8.03 -0.75 20.02
CA THR A 59 8.00 -2.22 20.07
C THR A 59 9.39 -2.81 19.87
N ARG A 60 9.67 -3.92 20.57
CA ARG A 60 10.93 -4.67 20.42
C ARG A 60 11.15 -5.15 18.97
N ASN A 61 10.07 -5.55 18.31
CA ASN A 61 10.10 -6.11 16.96
C ASN A 61 9.62 -5.05 15.98
N ILE A 62 10.42 -4.80 14.95
CA ILE A 62 10.06 -3.93 13.83
C ILE A 62 9.67 -4.86 12.68
N PRO A 63 8.40 -4.83 12.23
CA PRO A 63 7.94 -5.73 11.18
C PRO A 63 8.71 -5.51 9.88
N PHE A 64 8.85 -6.58 9.11
CA PHE A 64 9.12 -6.48 7.68
C PHE A 64 7.84 -6.01 6.99
N VAL A 65 7.88 -4.81 6.40
CA VAL A 65 6.73 -4.21 5.74
C VAL A 65 6.78 -4.50 4.24
N ASP A 66 5.75 -5.14 3.71
CA ASP A 66 5.47 -5.17 2.27
C ASP A 66 4.38 -4.18 1.89
N ILE A 67 4.34 -3.84 0.61
CA ILE A 67 3.36 -2.92 0.03
C ILE A 67 2.73 -3.60 -1.18
N GLU A 68 1.40 -3.64 -1.20
CA GLU A 68 0.62 -4.29 -2.23
C GLU A 68 -0.55 -3.42 -2.69
N ILE A 69 -1.04 -3.71 -3.89
CA ILE A 69 -2.26 -3.08 -4.39
C ILE A 69 -3.47 -3.70 -3.68
N ASP A 70 -4.41 -2.85 -3.27
CA ASP A 70 -5.67 -3.30 -2.71
C ASP A 70 -6.59 -3.90 -3.79
N GLN A 71 -6.44 -5.21 -4.01
CA GLN A 71 -7.28 -5.95 -4.94
C GLN A 71 -8.71 -6.12 -4.42
N GLY A 72 -8.91 -6.09 -3.09
CA GLY A 72 -10.24 -6.13 -2.50
C GLY A 72 -11.05 -4.91 -2.95
N GLU A 73 -10.43 -3.72 -2.91
CA GLU A 73 -11.11 -2.49 -3.30
C GLU A 73 -11.41 -2.43 -4.81
N LYS A 74 -10.51 -2.95 -5.64
CA LYS A 74 -10.79 -3.08 -7.07
C LYS A 74 -11.92 -4.05 -7.37
N ASN A 75 -11.97 -5.16 -6.65
CA ASN A 75 -13.05 -6.12 -6.82
C ASN A 75 -14.40 -5.50 -6.45
N ARG A 76 -14.46 -4.68 -5.39
CA ARG A 76 -15.67 -3.93 -5.05
C ARG A 76 -16.09 -2.97 -6.17
N GLN A 77 -15.16 -2.17 -6.68
CA GLN A 77 -15.46 -1.26 -7.81
C GLN A 77 -15.99 -2.00 -9.04
N LYS A 78 -15.39 -3.16 -9.37
CA LYS A 78 -15.83 -3.99 -10.50
C LYS A 78 -17.21 -4.61 -10.26
N ILE A 79 -17.50 -5.06 -9.03
CA ILE A 79 -18.83 -5.57 -8.68
C ILE A 79 -19.87 -4.45 -8.82
N ASP A 80 -19.58 -3.25 -8.32
CA ASP A 80 -20.48 -2.11 -8.41
C ASP A 80 -20.74 -1.67 -9.86
N GLU A 81 -19.72 -1.70 -10.72
CA GLU A 81 -19.85 -1.46 -12.16
C GLU A 81 -20.80 -2.48 -12.82
N LEU A 82 -20.57 -3.77 -12.59
CA LEU A 82 -21.41 -4.84 -13.13
C LEU A 82 -22.85 -4.81 -12.61
N LEU A 83 -23.07 -4.34 -11.38
CA LEU A 83 -24.42 -4.19 -10.80
C LEU A 83 -25.18 -3.00 -11.39
N ARG A 84 -24.49 -1.95 -11.86
CA ARG A 84 -25.10 -0.76 -12.46
C ARG A 84 -25.49 -0.95 -13.93
N GLU A 85 -24.88 -1.91 -14.62
CA GLU A 85 -25.20 -2.26 -16.02
C GLU A 85 -26.43 -3.16 -16.16
N LYS A 86 -27.04 -3.59 -15.04
CA LYS A 86 -28.32 -4.31 -14.99
C LYS A 86 -29.48 -3.37 -14.71
#